data_AF-A0A2V6A506-F1
#
_entry.id   AF-A0A2V6A506-F1
#
_cell.length_a   1.000
_cell.length_b   1.000
_cell.length_c   1.000
_cell.angle_alpha   90.00
_cell.angle_beta   90.00
_cell.angle_gamma   90.00
#
_symmetry.space_group_name_H-M   'P 1'
#
loop_
_entity.id
_entity.type
_entity.pdbx_description
1 polymer ?
#
loop_
_entity_poly.entity_id
_entity_poly.type
_entity_poly.pdbx_seq_one_letter_code
_entity_poly.pdbx_strand_id
1 'polypeptide(L)' 'MTPQAALDAQIEKYRAMTGEERLKLALDLHELSCDIARAGIRHQHPNASADDVERLLRERIALAQRL' A
#
# COMPACT_ATOMS: atom_id res chain seq x y z
N MET A 1 26.00 11.52 1.67
CA MET A 1 24.65 11.90 1.24
C MET A 1 23.89 12.40 2.46
N THR A 2 23.34 13.61 2.41
CA THR A 2 22.53 14.17 3.50
C THR A 2 21.06 13.72 3.34
N PRO A 3 20.22 13.78 4.39
CA PRO A 3 18.79 13.49 4.27
C PRO A 3 18.11 14.34 3.17
N GLN A 4 18.48 15.63 3.08
CA GLN A 4 17.97 16.52 2.04
C GLN A 4 18.39 16.06 0.64
N ALA A 5 19.67 15.74 0.45
CA ALA A 5 20.14 15.26 -0.85
C ALA A 5 19.49 13.92 -1.27
N ALA A 6 19.15 13.05 -0.32
CA ALA A 6 18.42 11.82 -0.59
C ALA A 6 16.96 12.11 -1.02
N LEU A 7 16.29 13.04 -0.35
CA LEU A 7 14.94 13.48 -0.71
C LEU A 7 14.91 14.13 -2.10
N ASP A 8 15.85 15.03 -2.39
CA ASP A 8 15.94 15.69 -3.69
C ASP A 8 16.15 14.65 -4.82
N ALA A 9 17.05 13.69 -4.61
CA ALA A 9 17.27 12.60 -5.55
C ALA A 9 16.03 11.71 -5.75
N GLN A 10 15.23 11.50 -4.69
CA GLN A 10 13.98 10.75 -4.77
C GLN A 10 12.91 11.52 -5.58
N ILE A 11 12.79 12.83 -5.36
CA ILE A 11 11.87 13.69 -6.10
C ILE A 11 12.20 13.69 -7.59
N GLU A 12 13.48 13.82 -7.94
CA GLU A 12 13.91 13.80 -9.34
C GLU A 12 13.61 12.47 -10.03
N LYS A 13 13.79 11.34 -9.32
CA LYS A 13 13.35 10.03 -9.84
C LYS A 13 11.85 10.01 -10.14
N TYR A 14 11.03 10.51 -9.21
CA TYR A 14 9.58 10.56 -9.44
C TYR A 14 9.20 11.51 -10.57
N ARG A 15 9.92 12.63 -10.77
CA ARG A 15 9.67 13.54 -11.89
C ARG A 15 9.99 12.91 -13.23
N ALA A 16 11.07 12.12 -13.30
CA ALA A 16 11.52 11.44 -14.51
C ALA A 16 10.64 10.24 -14.92
N MET A 17 9.76 9.74 -14.04
CA MET A 17 8.92 8.58 -14.35
C MET A 17 7.90 8.86 -15.45
N THR A 18 7.75 7.88 -16.35
CA THR A 18 6.66 7.85 -17.33
C THR A 18 5.30 7.61 -16.66
N GLY A 19 4.22 7.76 -17.42
CA GLY A 19 2.88 7.44 -16.94
C GLY A 19 2.72 5.97 -16.55
N GLU A 20 3.29 5.05 -17.34
CA GLU A 20 3.25 3.61 -17.07
C GLU A 20 4.04 3.24 -15.81
N GLU A 21 5.21 3.85 -15.60
CA GLU A 21 6.01 3.63 -14.39
C GLU A 21 5.30 4.12 -13.13
N ARG A 22 4.63 5.28 -13.21
CA ARG A 22 3.79 5.79 -12.11
C ARG A 22 2.60 4.86 -11.83
N LEU A 23 1.94 4.36 -12.87
CA LEU A 23 0.83 3.42 -12.71
C LEU A 23 1.30 2.13 -12.05
N LYS A 24 2.44 1.57 -12.50
CA LYS A 24 3.04 0.40 -11.86
C LYS A 24 3.34 0.67 -10.39
N LEU A 25 4.00 1.77 -10.07
CA LEU A 25 4.32 2.13 -8.68
C LEU A 25 3.06 2.24 -7.81
N ALA A 26 1.98 2.83 -8.34
CA ALA A 26 0.72 2.95 -7.61
C ALA A 26 0.09 1.58 -7.32
N LEU A 27 0.13 0.65 -8.28
CA LEU A 27 -0.37 -0.72 -8.11
C LEU A 27 0.48 -1.50 -7.09
N ASP A 28 1.80 -1.40 -7.18
CA ASP A 28 2.72 -2.04 -6.23
C ASP A 28 2.50 -1.51 -4.80
N LEU A 29 2.29 -0.19 -4.65
CA LEU A 29 1.98 0.42 -3.35
C LEU A 29 0.62 -0.02 -2.81
N HIS A 30 -0.37 -0.21 -3.67
CA HIS A 30 -1.68 -0.71 -3.28
C HIS A 30 -1.60 -2.17 -2.77
N GLU A 31 -0.85 -3.02 -3.46
CA GLU A 31 -0.61 -4.41 -3.04
C GLU A 31 0.09 -4.46 -1.68
N LEU A 32 1.18 -3.70 -1.51
CA LEU A 32 1.90 -3.59 -0.24
C LEU A 32 0.97 -3.12 0.90
N SER A 33 0.11 -2.13 0.62
CA SER A 33 -0.86 -1.63 1.59
C SER A 33 -1.87 -2.71 2.02
N CYS A 34 -2.34 -3.51 1.06
CA CYS A 34 -3.20 -4.66 1.34
C CYS A 34 -2.49 -5.70 2.21
N ASP A 35 -1.22 -5.99 1.96
CA ASP A 35 -0.45 -6.97 2.73
C ASP A 35 -0.22 -6.54 4.17
N ILE A 36 0.12 -5.26 4.38
CA ILE A 36 0.23 -4.69 5.73
C ILE A 36 -1.13 -4.78 6.44
N ALA A 37 -2.22 -4.45 5.76
CA ALA A 37 -3.56 -4.54 6.32
C ALA A 37 -3.92 -6.00 6.69
N ARG A 38 -3.61 -6.99 5.85
CA ARG A 38 -3.79 -8.41 6.16
C ARG A 38 -3.01 -8.82 7.40
N ALA A 39 -1.74 -8.41 7.51
CA ALA A 39 -0.93 -8.70 8.69
C ALA A 39 -1.55 -8.11 9.96
N GLY A 40 -2.04 -6.87 9.90
CA GLY A 40 -2.77 -6.24 11.00
C GLY A 40 -4.07 -6.96 11.35
N ILE A 41 -4.84 -7.40 10.36
CA ILE A 41 -6.08 -8.17 10.56
C ILE A 41 -5.77 -9.50 11.24
N ARG A 42 -4.77 -10.26 10.77
CA ARG A 42 -4.35 -11.53 11.39
C ARG A 42 -3.91 -11.34 12.84
N HIS A 43 -3.20 -10.25 13.12
CA HIS A 43 -2.81 -9.92 14.49
C HIS A 43 -4.03 -9.63 15.39
N GLN A 44 -5.03 -8.91 14.87
CA GLN A 44 -6.26 -8.58 15.60
C GLN A 44 -7.23 -9.77 15.72
N HIS A 45 -7.18 -10.71 14.79
CA HIS A 45 -8.03 -11.89 14.73
C HIS A 45 -7.17 -13.16 14.54
N PRO A 46 -6.48 -13.66 15.58
CA PRO A 46 -5.52 -14.76 15.45
C PRO A 46 -6.12 -16.07 14.92
N ASN A 47 -7.43 -16.27 15.09
CA ASN A 47 -8.15 -17.48 14.65
C ASN A 47 -8.91 -17.28 13.33
N ALA A 48 -8.78 -16.13 12.67
CA ALA A 48 -9.44 -15.87 11.40
C ALA A 48 -8.88 -16.78 10.31
N SER A 49 -9.78 -17.34 9.49
CA SER A 49 -9.37 -18.04 8.28
C SER A 49 -8.79 -17.07 7.25
N ALA A 50 -8.15 -17.58 6.20
CA ALA A 50 -7.69 -16.74 5.09
C ALA A 50 -8.85 -15.97 4.44
N ASP A 51 -10.00 -16.62 4.28
CA ASP A 51 -11.20 -16.01 3.70
C ASP A 51 -11.79 -14.92 4.61
N ASP A 52 -11.77 -15.11 5.93
CA ASP A 52 -12.18 -14.09 6.90
C ASP A 52 -11.27 -12.85 6.83
N VAL A 53 -9.96 -13.07 6.69
CA VAL A 53 -8.99 -11.98 6.55
C VAL A 53 -9.27 -11.18 5.27
N GLU A 54 -9.52 -11.85 4.14
CA GLU A 54 -9.85 -11.17 2.88
C GLU A 54 -11.19 -10.43 2.94
N ARG A 55 -12.21 -11.01 3.60
CA ARG A 55 -13.49 -10.33 3.80
C ARG A 55 -13.31 -9.03 4.59
N LEU A 56 -12.59 -9.10 5.72
CA LEU A 56 -12.30 -7.94 6.56
C LEU A 56 -11.46 -6.88 5.82
N LEU A 57 -10.51 -7.31 4.99
CA LEU A 57 -9.74 -6.39 4.13
C LEU A 57 -10.65 -5.64 3.16
N ARG A 58 -11.55 -6.35 2.47
CA ARG A 58 -12.51 -5.74 1.53
C ARG A 58 -13.43 -4.74 2.22
N GLU A 59 -13.91 -5.06 3.41
CA GLU A 59 -14.73 -4.15 4.23
C GLU A 59 -13.97 -2.85 4.58
N ARG A 60 -12.68 -2.94 4.93
CA ARG A 60 -11.83 -1.76 5.19
C ARG A 60 -11.63 -0.88 3.95
N ILE A 61 -11.34 -1.50 2.80
CA ILE A 61 -11.16 -0.77 1.54
C ILE A 61 -12.47 -0.07 1.14
N ALA A 62 -13.60 -0.76 1.25
CA ALA A 62 -14.92 -0.20 0.94
C ALA A 62 -15.29 0.97 1.86
N LEU A 63 -14.88 0.93 3.13
CA LEU A 63 -15.07 2.06 4.04
C LEU A 63 -14.25 3.28 3.59
N ALA A 64 -12.98 3.08 3.23
CA ALA A 64 -12.11 4.17 2.79
C ALA A 64 -12.60 4.85 1.49
N GLN A 65 -13.26 4.09 0.60
CA GLN A 65 -13.85 4.62 -0.64
C GLN A 65 -15.10 5.47 -0.42
N ARG A 66 -15.71 5.43 0.77
CA ARG A 66 -16.94 6.16 1.11
C ARG A 66 -16.68 7.42 1.94
N LEU A 67 -15.44 7.64 2.38
CA LEU A 67 -14.98 8.82 3.11
C LEU A 67 -14.55 9.90 2.12
#